data_AF-A0A4P7YVW0-F1
#
_entry.id   AF-A0A4P7YVW0-F1
#
_cell.length_a   1.000
_cell.length_b   1.000
_cell.length_c   1.000
_cell.angle_alpha   90.00
_cell.angle_beta   90.00
_cell.angle_gamma   90.00
#
_symmetry.space_group_name_H-M   'P 1'
#
loop_
_entity.id
_entity.type
_entity.pdbx_description
1 polymer ?
#
loop_
_entity_poly.entity_id
_entity_poly.type
_entity_poly.pdbx_seq_one_letter_code
_entity_poly.pdbx_strand_id
1 'polypeptide(L)'
;MGWIYVFRDRGYDQGVKIGCDSSADGFTRHQRADSYTPRGIVYEAAWSVDPARYGAASLRSLEETVLHPQLAADLRPLIFPNNGVEWFDATAEQAVGALTALFDRAPDRRCPVVPRSAPWDDLRNPKDVGRGRFRQVLWVYQEHLTGRIKTQRIDDWRAPREVRRTYSRNGFRAVAAFIAAGPAGLEGNRTVQAAWEAALERFGRGEPHAPYGWTAPGTSVEDLARLYAEQGLKPVDPAGAPPDGVKVAYNVAEACAF
;
A
#
# COMPACT_ATOMS: atom_id res chain seq x y z
N MET A 1 -22.27 10.63 -1.37
CA MET A 1 -21.91 9.77 -2.52
C MET A 1 -20.47 9.33 -2.41
N GLY A 2 -20.17 8.10 -2.82
CA GLY A 2 -18.82 7.54 -2.94
C GLY A 2 -18.78 6.43 -3.97
N TRP A 3 -17.74 5.60 -3.93
CA TRP A 3 -17.51 4.56 -4.93
C TRP A 3 -17.16 3.22 -4.28
N ILE A 4 -17.63 2.14 -4.87
CA ILE A 4 -17.13 0.79 -4.65
C ILE A 4 -16.30 0.40 -5.86
N TYR A 5 -15.08 -0.09 -5.64
CA TYR A 5 -14.14 -0.42 -6.70
C TYR A 5 -13.75 -1.90 -6.68
N VAL A 6 -13.34 -2.40 -7.83
CA VAL A 6 -12.69 -3.71 -8.00
C VAL A 6 -11.33 -3.49 -8.64
N PHE A 7 -10.28 -3.89 -7.93
CA PHE A 7 -8.90 -3.86 -8.43
C PHE A 7 -8.36 -5.27 -8.59
N ARG A 8 -7.48 -5.46 -9.57
CA ARG A 8 -6.72 -6.69 -9.74
C ARG A 8 -5.24 -6.39 -9.89
N ASP A 9 -4.39 -7.23 -9.33
CA ASP A 9 -2.94 -7.17 -9.62
C ASP A 9 -2.68 -7.70 -11.03
N ARG A 10 -1.96 -6.94 -11.86
CA ARG A 10 -1.70 -7.29 -13.27
C ARG A 10 -1.00 -8.64 -13.45
N GLY A 11 -0.29 -9.12 -12.43
CA GLY A 11 0.42 -10.40 -12.49
C GLY A 11 -0.43 -11.63 -12.21
N TYR A 12 -1.70 -11.47 -11.85
CA TYR A 12 -2.54 -12.56 -11.39
C TYR A 12 -3.94 -12.48 -12.00
N ASP A 13 -4.45 -13.61 -12.48
CA ASP A 13 -5.82 -13.71 -12.98
C ASP A 13 -6.83 -13.88 -11.84
N GLN A 14 -6.39 -14.47 -10.72
CA GLN A 14 -7.18 -14.65 -9.50
C GLN A 14 -6.62 -13.83 -8.34
N GLY A 15 -7.50 -13.25 -7.55
CA GLY A 15 -7.17 -12.37 -6.44
C GLY A 15 -7.51 -10.93 -6.79
N VAL A 16 -8.68 -10.49 -6.33
CA VAL A 16 -9.16 -9.12 -6.54
C VAL A 16 -9.36 -8.42 -5.20
N LYS A 17 -9.13 -7.12 -5.21
CA LYS A 17 -9.40 -6.24 -4.08
C LYS A 17 -10.71 -5.51 -4.31
N ILE A 18 -11.60 -5.57 -3.33
CA ILE A 18 -12.90 -4.90 -3.37
C ILE A 18 -13.02 -4.00 -2.14
N GLY A 19 -13.32 -2.72 -2.35
CA GLY A 19 -13.49 -1.78 -1.24
C GLY A 19 -14.06 -0.43 -1.66
N CYS A 20 -13.99 0.53 -0.74
CA CYS A 20 -14.63 1.84 -0.89
C CYS A 20 -13.66 3.03 -1.12
N ASP A 21 -14.07 3.97 -1.97
CA ASP A 21 -13.40 5.25 -2.23
C ASP A 21 -14.37 6.42 -2.00
N SER A 22 -14.00 7.35 -1.13
CA SER A 22 -14.80 8.54 -0.81
C SER A 22 -14.47 9.74 -1.70
N SER A 23 -13.52 9.62 -2.62
CA SER A 23 -13.18 10.68 -3.56
C SER A 23 -14.32 10.96 -4.53
N ALA A 24 -14.39 12.21 -5.00
CA ALA A 24 -15.39 12.61 -5.99
C ALA A 24 -15.22 11.84 -7.31
N ASP A 25 -13.97 11.51 -7.66
CA ASP A 25 -13.60 10.86 -8.91
C ASP A 25 -13.47 9.34 -8.81
N GLY A 26 -13.50 8.72 -7.64
CA GLY A 26 -13.37 7.26 -7.49
C GLY A 26 -12.02 6.68 -7.95
N PHE A 27 -10.99 7.51 -8.14
CA PHE A 27 -9.65 7.07 -8.61
C PHE A 27 -8.55 7.22 -7.55
N THR A 28 -8.79 7.95 -6.47
CA THR A 28 -7.79 8.18 -5.42
C THR A 28 -7.24 6.87 -4.84
N ARG A 29 -8.08 5.85 -4.65
CA ARG A 29 -7.66 4.52 -4.15
C ARG A 29 -6.82 3.75 -5.16
N HIS A 30 -7.11 3.87 -6.45
CA HIS A 30 -6.35 3.22 -7.52
C HIS A 30 -4.96 3.82 -7.69
N GLN A 31 -4.88 5.15 -7.72
CA GLN A 31 -3.61 5.89 -7.70
C GLN A 31 -2.74 5.41 -6.54
N ARG A 32 -3.36 5.20 -5.37
CA ARG A 32 -2.69 4.62 -4.22
C ARG A 32 -2.26 3.17 -4.45
N ALA A 33 -3.12 2.31 -4.97
CA ALA A 33 -2.88 0.88 -5.08
C ALA A 33 -1.70 0.53 -6.00
N ASP A 34 -1.50 1.26 -7.11
CA ASP A 34 -0.46 0.94 -8.13
C ASP A 34 0.96 0.86 -7.56
N SER A 35 1.21 1.59 -6.48
CA SER A 35 2.50 1.59 -5.77
C SER A 35 2.81 0.37 -4.88
N TYR A 36 1.78 -0.40 -4.53
CA TYR A 36 1.90 -1.52 -3.60
C TYR A 36 2.15 -2.83 -4.34
N THR A 37 2.30 -2.77 -5.66
CA THR A 37 2.67 -3.92 -6.48
C THR A 37 3.72 -3.51 -7.50
N PRO A 38 4.76 -4.32 -7.74
CA PRO A 38 5.76 -4.03 -8.74
C PRO A 38 5.24 -4.26 -10.17
N ARG A 39 4.04 -4.85 -10.30
CA ARG A 39 3.42 -5.22 -11.59
C ARG A 39 2.33 -4.23 -12.00
N GLY A 40 1.87 -3.40 -11.07
CA GLY A 40 0.80 -2.44 -11.25
C GLY A 40 -0.60 -3.02 -11.03
N ILE A 41 -1.57 -2.14 -10.89
CA ILE A 41 -2.98 -2.49 -10.60
C ILE A 41 -3.87 -2.18 -11.80
N VAL A 42 -4.78 -3.11 -12.10
CA VAL A 42 -5.89 -2.95 -13.05
C VAL A 42 -7.11 -2.46 -12.29
N TYR A 43 -7.77 -1.42 -12.83
CA TYR A 43 -9.06 -0.93 -12.34
C TYR A 43 -10.17 -1.61 -13.13
N GLU A 44 -10.72 -2.70 -12.61
CA GLU A 44 -11.65 -3.53 -13.39
C GLU A 44 -13.02 -2.84 -13.52
N ALA A 45 -13.57 -2.37 -12.41
CA ALA A 45 -14.90 -1.79 -12.38
C ALA A 45 -15.12 -0.88 -11.16
N ALA A 46 -16.09 0.03 -11.26
CA ALA A 46 -16.63 0.72 -10.09
C ALA A 46 -18.11 1.12 -10.20
N TRP A 47 -18.70 1.29 -9.02
CA TRP A 47 -20.09 1.67 -8.79
C TRP A 47 -20.13 2.91 -7.89
N SER A 48 -20.72 4.00 -8.37
CA SER A 48 -21.09 5.12 -7.53
C SER A 48 -22.24 4.73 -6.61
N VAL A 49 -22.05 4.90 -5.32
CA VAL A 49 -23.02 4.50 -4.30
C VAL A 49 -23.32 5.65 -3.38
N ASP A 50 -24.57 5.69 -2.96
CA ASP A 50 -25.00 6.47 -1.81
C ASP A 50 -25.25 5.51 -0.65
N PRO A 51 -24.38 5.49 0.40
CA PRO A 51 -24.51 4.57 1.52
C PRO A 51 -25.92 4.55 2.15
N ALA A 52 -26.58 5.71 2.18
CA ALA A 52 -27.92 5.85 2.76
C ALA A 52 -28.96 4.94 2.06
N ARG A 53 -28.81 4.68 0.76
CA ARG A 53 -29.71 3.78 0.00
C ARG A 53 -29.65 2.32 0.46
N TYR A 54 -28.56 1.95 1.14
CA TYR A 54 -28.30 0.60 1.63
C TYR A 54 -28.34 0.56 3.17
N GLY A 55 -28.97 1.54 3.81
CA GLY A 55 -29.09 1.59 5.28
C GLY A 55 -27.78 1.85 6.02
N ALA A 56 -26.73 2.32 5.32
CA ALA A 56 -25.43 2.59 5.91
C ALA A 56 -25.22 4.09 6.16
N ALA A 57 -24.70 4.44 7.34
CA ALA A 57 -24.44 5.83 7.73
C ALA A 57 -23.24 6.45 6.99
N SER A 58 -22.34 5.61 6.45
CA SER A 58 -21.13 6.03 5.75
C SER A 58 -20.65 4.94 4.79
N LEU A 59 -19.70 5.26 3.89
CA LEU A 59 -19.07 4.27 3.01
C LEU A 59 -18.35 3.16 3.77
N ARG A 60 -17.76 3.50 4.92
CA ARG A 60 -17.11 2.51 5.79
C ARG A 60 -18.15 1.55 6.37
N SER A 61 -19.26 2.08 6.88
CA SER A 61 -20.36 1.24 7.37
C SER A 61 -20.91 0.37 6.24
N LEU A 62 -21.06 0.89 5.02
CA LEU A 62 -21.49 0.11 3.86
C LEU A 62 -20.51 -1.04 3.55
N GLU A 63 -19.21 -0.76 3.60
CA GLU A 63 -18.14 -1.74 3.40
C GLU A 63 -18.23 -2.87 4.42
N GLU A 64 -18.34 -2.53 5.70
CA GLU A 64 -18.31 -3.47 6.83
C GLU A 64 -19.62 -4.26 7.02
N THR A 65 -20.79 -3.65 6.80
CA THR A 65 -22.08 -4.27 7.16
C THR A 65 -22.87 -4.82 5.97
N VAL A 66 -22.53 -4.42 4.74
CA VAL A 66 -23.25 -4.84 3.54
C VAL A 66 -22.30 -5.53 2.56
N LEU A 67 -21.28 -4.81 2.10
CA LEU A 67 -20.42 -5.23 1.00
C LEU A 67 -19.63 -6.49 1.34
N HIS A 68 -18.76 -6.43 2.36
CA HIS A 68 -17.90 -7.57 2.70
C HIS A 68 -18.66 -8.79 3.22
N PRO A 69 -19.70 -8.67 4.09
CA PRO A 69 -20.46 -9.84 4.52
C PRO A 69 -21.17 -10.56 3.37
N GLN A 70 -21.77 -9.83 2.43
CA GLN A 70 -22.47 -10.45 1.30
C GLN A 70 -21.48 -11.03 0.30
N LEU A 71 -20.40 -10.30 -0.01
CA LEU A 71 -19.35 -10.83 -0.88
C LEU A 71 -18.63 -12.03 -0.27
N ALA A 72 -18.45 -12.11 1.05
CA ALA A 72 -17.84 -13.27 1.68
C ALA A 72 -18.71 -14.53 1.60
N ALA A 73 -20.02 -14.39 1.39
CA ALA A 73 -20.92 -15.51 1.12
C ALA A 73 -20.78 -16.02 -0.32
N ASP A 74 -20.57 -15.11 -1.28
CA ASP A 74 -20.50 -15.43 -2.72
C ASP A 74 -19.07 -15.71 -3.21
N LEU A 75 -18.07 -15.09 -2.57
CA LEU A 75 -16.65 -15.11 -2.94
C LEU A 75 -15.82 -15.49 -1.72
N ARG A 76 -14.86 -16.39 -1.92
CA ARG A 76 -13.94 -16.80 -0.86
C ARG A 76 -12.94 -15.67 -0.53
N PRO A 77 -12.80 -15.22 0.73
CA PRO A 77 -11.73 -14.29 1.09
C PRO A 77 -10.34 -14.89 0.88
N LEU A 78 -9.38 -14.07 0.43
CA LEU A 78 -8.00 -14.47 0.22
C LEU A 78 -7.20 -14.35 1.53
N ILE A 79 -7.06 -15.46 2.26
CA ILE A 79 -6.51 -15.49 3.62
C ILE A 79 -4.97 -15.41 3.65
N PHE A 80 -4.29 -15.89 2.60
CA PHE A 80 -2.83 -15.95 2.55
C PHE A 80 -2.27 -14.92 1.55
N PRO A 81 -1.17 -14.21 1.89
CA PRO A 81 -0.41 -14.22 3.15
C PRO A 81 -0.60 -12.94 3.97
N ASN A 82 -1.76 -12.77 4.65
CA ASN A 82 -2.16 -11.56 5.39
C ASN A 82 -2.64 -10.39 4.52
N ASN A 83 -3.46 -10.67 3.52
CA ASN A 83 -4.21 -9.62 2.85
C ASN A 83 -5.48 -9.38 3.68
N GLY A 84 -5.77 -8.12 4.04
CA GLY A 84 -6.95 -7.79 4.85
C GLY A 84 -8.28 -8.23 4.23
N VAL A 85 -9.38 -7.95 4.94
CA VAL A 85 -10.78 -8.32 4.61
C VAL A 85 -11.21 -7.98 3.17
N GLU A 86 -10.53 -7.02 2.54
CA GLU A 86 -10.83 -6.50 1.20
C GLU A 86 -10.34 -7.38 0.03
N TRP A 87 -9.64 -8.50 0.26
CA TRP A 87 -9.16 -9.37 -0.83
C TRP A 87 -9.95 -10.67 -0.96
N PHE A 88 -10.32 -11.00 -2.19
CA PHE A 88 -11.12 -12.19 -2.53
C PHE A 88 -10.40 -13.06 -3.56
N ASP A 89 -10.42 -14.37 -3.33
CA ASP A 89 -9.93 -15.41 -4.23
C ASP A 89 -10.94 -15.64 -5.37
N ALA A 90 -11.00 -14.65 -6.26
CA ALA A 90 -11.92 -14.61 -7.38
C ALA A 90 -11.24 -13.96 -8.60
N THR A 91 -11.77 -14.25 -9.78
CA THR A 91 -11.47 -13.52 -11.02
C THR A 91 -12.17 -12.16 -11.04
N ALA A 92 -11.73 -11.27 -11.93
CA ALA A 92 -12.39 -10.00 -12.15
C ALA A 92 -13.84 -10.18 -12.60
N GLU A 93 -14.11 -11.14 -13.50
CA GLU A 93 -15.47 -11.43 -13.98
C GLU A 93 -16.39 -11.89 -12.85
N GLN A 94 -15.92 -12.81 -11.99
CA GLN A 94 -16.69 -13.29 -10.85
C GLN A 94 -17.04 -12.15 -9.88
N ALA A 95 -16.07 -11.30 -9.54
CA ALA A 95 -16.30 -10.18 -8.64
C ALA A 95 -17.23 -9.12 -9.22
N VAL A 96 -17.08 -8.80 -10.50
CA VAL A 96 -17.99 -7.88 -11.20
C VAL A 96 -19.40 -8.45 -11.27
N GLY A 97 -19.53 -9.76 -11.53
CA GLY A 97 -20.82 -10.45 -11.52
C GLY A 97 -21.52 -10.38 -10.16
N ALA A 98 -20.80 -10.71 -9.08
CA ALA A 98 -21.31 -10.64 -7.72
C ALA A 98 -21.76 -9.23 -7.34
N LEU A 99 -20.96 -8.21 -7.66
CA LEU A 99 -21.32 -6.81 -7.37
C LEU A 99 -22.48 -6.29 -8.23
N THR A 100 -22.56 -6.72 -9.49
CA THR A 100 -23.70 -6.37 -10.34
C THR A 100 -25.00 -6.99 -9.83
N ALA A 101 -24.96 -8.22 -9.32
CA ALA A 101 -26.12 -8.84 -8.66
C ALA A 101 -26.46 -8.11 -7.35
N LEU A 102 -25.46 -7.80 -6.52
CA LEU A 102 -25.63 -7.11 -5.24
C LEU A 102 -26.29 -5.73 -5.39
N PHE A 103 -25.87 -4.96 -6.39
CA PHE A 103 -26.39 -3.60 -6.63
C PHE A 103 -27.49 -3.54 -7.67
N ASP A 104 -27.91 -4.68 -8.20
CA ASP A 104 -28.89 -4.83 -9.28
C ASP A 104 -28.64 -3.89 -10.47
N ARG A 105 -27.36 -3.74 -10.85
CA ARG A 105 -26.96 -2.85 -11.93
C ARG A 105 -25.54 -3.09 -12.47
N ALA A 106 -25.35 -2.71 -13.72
CA ALA A 106 -24.03 -2.66 -14.33
C ALA A 106 -23.10 -1.64 -13.62
N PRO A 107 -21.76 -1.84 -13.69
CA PRO A 107 -20.81 -0.84 -13.20
C PRO A 107 -20.98 0.49 -13.94
N ASP A 108 -20.81 1.60 -13.23
CA ASP A 108 -20.79 2.94 -13.85
C ASP A 108 -19.51 3.16 -14.66
N ARG A 109 -18.45 2.41 -14.32
CA ARG A 109 -17.14 2.52 -14.95
C ARG A 109 -16.49 1.16 -15.13
N ARG A 110 -15.82 1.00 -16.26
CA ARG A 110 -14.83 -0.06 -16.53
C ARG A 110 -13.60 0.63 -17.10
N CYS A 111 -12.46 0.55 -16.41
CA CYS A 111 -11.26 1.27 -16.81
C CYS A 111 -10.01 0.40 -16.62
N PRO A 112 -9.90 -0.73 -17.36
CA PRO A 112 -8.80 -1.68 -17.16
C PRO A 112 -7.42 -1.03 -17.39
N VAL A 113 -7.38 0.10 -18.11
CA VAL A 113 -6.18 0.92 -18.26
C VAL A 113 -6.50 2.35 -17.88
N VAL A 114 -6.18 2.73 -16.65
CA VAL A 114 -6.06 4.14 -16.28
C VAL A 114 -4.66 4.59 -16.69
N PRO A 115 -4.50 5.60 -17.56
CA PRO A 115 -3.20 6.22 -17.78
C PRO A 115 -2.66 6.68 -16.43
N ARG A 116 -1.38 6.41 -16.11
CA ARG A 116 -0.75 6.99 -14.91
C ARG A 116 -0.83 8.51 -15.05
N SER A 117 -1.87 9.13 -14.47
CA SER A 117 -2.09 10.58 -14.59
C SER A 117 -1.18 11.38 -13.66
N ALA A 118 -0.24 10.72 -12.99
CA ALA A 118 0.74 11.37 -12.17
C ALA A 118 2.12 10.78 -12.52
N PRO A 119 3.00 11.55 -13.18
CA PRO A 119 4.45 11.28 -13.15
C PRO A 119 5.03 11.32 -11.72
N TRP A 120 4.21 11.69 -10.72
CA TRP A 120 4.51 11.72 -9.29
C TRP A 120 3.19 11.58 -8.49
N ASP A 121 2.80 10.37 -8.08
CA ASP A 121 1.62 10.19 -7.20
C ASP A 121 1.82 10.95 -5.89
N ASP A 122 0.98 11.97 -5.69
CA ASP A 122 1.20 13.12 -4.81
C ASP A 122 0.85 12.85 -3.33
N LEU A 123 1.04 11.61 -2.87
CA LEU A 123 0.87 11.23 -1.45
C LEU A 123 2.13 10.61 -0.83
N ARG A 124 3.21 10.59 -1.62
CA ARG A 124 4.48 9.91 -1.32
C ARG A 124 5.68 10.69 -1.79
N ASN A 125 5.53 11.97 -2.12
CA ASN A 125 6.63 12.73 -2.69
C ASN A 125 7.81 12.70 -1.70
N PRO A 126 8.90 11.99 -2.03
CA PRO A 126 10.08 12.01 -1.20
C PRO A 126 10.62 13.46 -1.08
N LYS A 127 10.32 14.36 -2.02
CA LYS A 127 10.84 15.73 -2.05
C LYS A 127 10.44 16.63 -0.88
N ASP A 128 9.63 16.17 0.08
CA ASP A 128 9.47 16.83 1.38
C ASP A 128 10.69 16.66 2.32
N VAL A 129 11.88 16.45 1.74
CA VAL A 129 13.17 16.63 2.40
C VAL A 129 13.30 18.12 2.78
N GLY A 130 12.77 18.48 3.94
CA GLY A 130 12.71 19.87 4.37
C GLY A 130 11.63 20.22 5.37
N ARG A 131 10.58 19.39 5.51
CA ARG A 131 9.39 19.75 6.31
C ARG A 131 9.10 18.83 7.50
N GLY A 132 9.77 17.68 7.61
CA GLY A 132 9.55 16.74 8.71
C GLY A 132 10.31 17.11 9.98
N ARG A 133 9.60 17.48 11.05
CA ARG A 133 10.14 17.57 12.44
C ARG A 133 10.64 16.20 12.94
N PHE A 134 10.05 15.13 12.43
CA PHE A 134 10.31 13.76 12.88
C PHE A 134 11.47 13.13 12.11
N ARG A 135 12.17 12.22 12.77
CA ARG A 135 13.19 11.36 12.18
C ARG A 135 12.52 10.38 11.22
N GLN A 136 13.10 10.25 10.03
CA GLN A 136 12.72 9.23 9.06
C GLN A 136 13.43 7.91 9.33
N VAL A 137 12.71 6.84 9.05
CA VAL A 137 13.14 5.45 9.08
C VAL A 137 13.04 4.90 7.67
N LEU A 138 14.11 4.23 7.23
CA LEU A 138 14.15 3.48 5.99
C LEU A 138 13.76 2.03 6.27
N TRP A 139 12.54 1.69 5.92
CA TRP A 139 11.99 0.35 6.06
C TRP A 139 12.29 -0.51 4.83
N VAL A 140 12.61 -1.77 5.08
CA VAL A 140 12.76 -2.80 4.05
C VAL A 140 11.70 -3.87 4.29
N TYR A 141 10.92 -4.16 3.24
CA TYR A 141 9.86 -5.15 3.24
C TYR A 141 10.16 -6.24 2.22
N GLN A 142 9.65 -7.43 2.50
CA GLN A 142 9.69 -8.56 1.59
C GLN A 142 8.27 -9.05 1.30
N GLU A 143 7.93 -9.14 0.01
CA GLU A 143 6.68 -9.76 -0.47
C GLU A 143 6.72 -11.27 -0.20
N HIS A 144 5.66 -11.82 0.42
CA HIS A 144 5.69 -13.18 0.95
C HIS A 144 5.85 -14.26 -0.13
N LEU A 145 5.14 -14.13 -1.26
CA LEU A 145 5.14 -15.17 -2.31
C LEU A 145 6.34 -15.11 -3.24
N THR A 146 6.81 -13.91 -3.57
CA THR A 146 7.82 -13.74 -4.62
C THR A 146 9.19 -13.39 -4.07
N GLY A 147 9.29 -13.14 -2.76
CA GLY A 147 10.52 -12.71 -2.10
C GLY A 147 11.02 -11.32 -2.54
N ARG A 148 10.24 -10.57 -3.33
CA ARG A 148 10.67 -9.27 -3.86
C ARG A 148 10.80 -8.27 -2.73
N ILE A 149 11.84 -7.44 -2.80
CA ILE A 149 12.13 -6.46 -1.77
C ILE A 149 11.63 -5.09 -2.20
N LYS A 150 10.98 -4.41 -1.25
CA LYS A 150 10.58 -3.01 -1.35
C LYS A 150 11.26 -2.22 -0.24
N THR A 151 11.83 -1.07 -0.56
CA THR A 151 12.38 -0.13 0.42
C THR A 151 11.56 1.15 0.45
N GLN A 152 11.18 1.61 1.64
CA GLN A 152 10.34 2.79 1.80
C GLN A 152 10.83 3.61 2.98
N ARG A 153 10.92 4.93 2.79
CA ARG A 153 11.18 5.86 3.87
C ARG A 153 9.89 6.46 4.40
N ILE A 154 9.72 6.45 5.71
CA ILE A 154 8.56 7.01 6.42
C ILE A 154 9.01 7.56 7.77
N ASP A 155 8.22 8.41 8.39
CA ASP A 155 8.47 8.92 9.74
C ASP A 155 7.65 8.20 10.83
N ASP A 156 6.90 7.15 10.48
CA ASP A 156 6.03 6.37 11.38
C ASP A 156 6.68 5.02 11.76
N TRP A 157 6.72 4.73 13.07
CA TRP A 157 7.29 3.49 13.61
C TRP A 157 6.30 2.31 13.69
N ARG A 158 5.10 2.54 14.24
CA ARG A 158 4.21 1.45 14.70
C ARG A 158 3.46 0.77 13.56
N ALA A 159 3.39 1.41 12.40
CA ALA A 159 2.57 0.94 11.32
C ALA A 159 3.21 1.26 9.97
N PRO A 160 4.20 0.47 9.56
CA PRO A 160 4.67 0.51 8.19
C PRO A 160 3.46 0.44 7.23
N ARG A 161 3.37 1.42 6.32
CA ARG A 161 2.13 1.67 5.54
C ARG A 161 1.68 0.45 4.73
N GLU A 162 2.61 -0.40 4.33
CA GLU A 162 2.37 -1.66 3.64
C GLU A 162 1.46 -2.61 4.44
N VAL A 163 1.47 -2.54 5.78
CA VAL A 163 0.63 -3.34 6.67
C VAL A 163 -0.76 -2.73 6.86
N ARG A 164 -0.89 -1.38 6.81
CA ARG A 164 -2.18 -0.68 6.97
C ARG A 164 -2.99 -0.56 5.67
N ARG A 165 -2.30 -0.40 4.55
CA ARG A 165 -2.91 -0.17 3.24
C ARG A 165 -2.66 -1.44 2.43
N THR A 166 -3.54 -2.41 2.63
CA THR A 166 -3.49 -3.77 2.09
C THR A 166 -3.75 -3.79 0.57
N TYR A 167 -2.91 -3.11 -0.23
CA TYR A 167 -3.07 -3.04 -1.69
C TYR A 167 -2.18 -4.03 -2.45
N SER A 168 -1.31 -4.78 -1.77
CA SER A 168 -0.69 -5.96 -2.39
C SER A 168 -1.56 -7.18 -2.17
N ARG A 169 -1.70 -7.98 -3.23
CA ARG A 169 -2.29 -9.33 -3.19
C ARG A 169 -1.39 -10.33 -2.47
N ASN A 170 -0.10 -10.06 -2.36
CA ASN A 170 0.88 -11.02 -1.86
C ASN A 170 1.37 -10.68 -0.45
N GLY A 171 0.78 -9.69 0.21
CA GLY A 171 1.17 -9.21 1.53
C GLY A 171 2.65 -8.82 1.65
N PHE A 172 3.03 -8.37 2.85
CA PHE A 172 4.40 -7.97 3.15
C PHE A 172 4.76 -8.29 4.59
N ARG A 173 6.05 -8.61 4.79
CA ARG A 173 6.69 -8.54 6.10
C ARG A 173 7.77 -7.47 6.11
N ALA A 174 7.86 -6.70 7.19
CA ALA A 174 9.05 -5.91 7.48
C ALA A 174 10.20 -6.87 7.83
N VAL A 175 11.37 -6.66 7.21
CA VAL A 175 12.55 -7.52 7.40
C VAL A 175 13.76 -6.75 7.93
N ALA A 176 13.82 -5.44 7.70
CA ALA A 176 14.84 -4.58 8.27
C ALA A 176 14.34 -3.13 8.34
N ALA A 177 14.97 -2.34 9.20
CA ALA A 177 14.77 -0.90 9.28
C ALA A 177 16.10 -0.21 9.58
N PHE A 178 16.28 1.00 9.05
CA PHE A 178 17.52 1.76 9.19
C PHE A 178 17.23 3.24 9.48
N ILE A 179 18.13 3.89 10.22
CA ILE A 179 18.05 5.33 10.51
C ILE A 179 19.42 5.98 10.27
N ALA A 180 19.43 7.28 9.99
CA ALA A 180 20.67 8.05 10.04
C ALA A 180 21.19 8.17 11.47
N ALA A 181 22.51 8.09 11.64
CA ALA A 181 23.18 8.35 12.91
C ALA A 181 22.97 9.81 13.38
N GLY A 182 23.07 10.05 14.70
CA GLY A 182 22.97 11.39 15.28
C GLY A 182 21.59 11.70 15.89
N PRO A 183 21.23 12.99 16.09
CA PRO A 183 19.91 13.40 16.56
C PRO A 183 18.87 13.44 15.42
N ALA A 184 17.59 13.56 15.77
CA ALA A 184 16.54 13.85 14.79
C ALA A 184 16.76 15.22 14.14
N GLY A 185 16.62 15.30 12.81
CA GLY A 185 16.83 16.55 12.10
C GLY A 185 16.86 16.40 10.58
N LEU A 186 16.93 17.54 9.91
CA LEU A 186 16.89 17.61 8.44
C LEU A 186 18.07 16.89 7.78
N GLU A 187 19.27 16.98 8.36
CA GLU A 187 20.46 16.33 7.84
C GLU A 187 20.33 14.80 7.85
N GLY A 188 19.91 14.21 8.97
CA GLY A 188 19.66 12.76 9.03
C GLY A 188 18.59 12.29 8.03
N ASN A 189 17.53 13.08 7.84
CA ASN A 189 16.50 12.78 6.84
C ASN A 189 17.04 12.87 5.39
N ARG A 190 17.98 13.80 5.12
CA ARG A 190 18.70 13.87 3.83
C ARG A 190 19.58 12.65 3.60
N THR A 191 20.28 12.16 4.63
CA THR A 191 21.07 10.93 4.55
C THR A 191 20.19 9.72 4.23
N VAL A 192 19.04 9.58 4.90
CA VAL A 192 18.06 8.52 4.61
C VAL A 192 17.56 8.59 3.17
N GLN A 193 17.27 9.80 2.67
CA GLN A 193 16.87 9.99 1.27
C GLN A 193 17.96 9.54 0.30
N ALA A 194 19.19 10.03 0.49
CA ALA A 194 20.31 9.73 -0.41
C ALA A 194 20.58 8.22 -0.46
N ALA A 195 20.54 7.55 0.70
CA ALA A 195 20.69 6.10 0.79
C ALA A 195 19.58 5.35 0.03
N TRP A 196 18.33 5.80 0.15
CA TRP A 196 17.20 5.21 -0.58
C TRP A 196 17.32 5.40 -2.09
N GLU A 197 17.70 6.58 -2.55
CA GLU A 197 17.95 6.86 -3.98
C GLU A 197 19.09 5.99 -4.53
N ALA A 198 20.21 5.90 -3.80
CA ALA A 198 21.34 5.05 -4.17
C ALA A 198 20.94 3.57 -4.28
N ALA A 199 20.08 3.07 -3.39
CA ALA A 199 19.57 1.71 -3.47
C ALA A 199 18.71 1.48 -4.72
N LEU A 200 17.89 2.46 -5.11
CA LEU A 200 17.08 2.35 -6.31
C LEU A 200 17.90 2.46 -7.60
N GLU A 201 18.94 3.29 -7.60
CA GLU A 201 19.88 3.37 -8.71
C GLU A 201 20.65 2.06 -8.88
N ARG A 202 21.17 1.50 -7.77
CA ARG A 202 22.02 0.30 -7.80
C ARG A 202 21.25 -1.01 -7.97
N PHE A 203 20.11 -1.16 -7.30
CA PHE A 203 19.35 -2.41 -7.22
C PHE A 203 17.95 -2.32 -7.82
N GLY A 204 17.49 -1.13 -8.23
CA GLY A 204 16.23 -0.97 -8.93
C GLY A 204 16.32 -1.41 -10.39
N ARG A 205 15.29 -1.10 -11.17
CA ARG A 205 15.23 -1.41 -12.61
C ARG A 205 15.98 -0.40 -13.49
N GLY A 206 16.92 0.36 -12.93
CA GLY A 206 17.66 1.41 -13.64
C GLY A 206 16.87 2.71 -13.88
N GLU A 207 15.60 2.80 -13.45
CA GLU A 207 14.85 4.06 -13.44
C GLU A 207 14.81 4.63 -12.01
N PRO A 208 15.17 5.91 -11.82
CA PRO A 208 14.90 6.59 -10.56
C PRO A 208 13.40 6.49 -10.24
N HIS A 209 13.07 5.85 -9.13
CA HIS A 209 11.70 5.74 -8.59
C HIS A 209 10.73 4.75 -9.27
N ALA A 210 11.22 3.79 -10.07
CA ALA A 210 10.44 3.02 -11.05
C ALA A 210 9.04 2.47 -10.64
N PRO A 211 8.76 2.02 -9.40
CA PRO A 211 7.45 2.41 -8.83
C PRO A 211 7.43 2.38 -7.29
N TYR A 212 8.07 3.31 -6.58
CA TYR A 212 8.02 3.41 -5.10
C TYR A 212 8.85 2.40 -4.30
N GLY A 213 10.13 2.23 -4.67
CA GLY A 213 11.09 1.53 -3.81
C GLY A 213 11.28 0.05 -4.11
N TRP A 214 10.69 -0.46 -5.19
CA TRP A 214 10.88 -1.86 -5.59
C TRP A 214 12.26 -2.09 -6.18
N THR A 215 12.90 -3.16 -5.70
CA THR A 215 14.16 -3.66 -6.23
C THR A 215 13.93 -4.62 -7.40
N ALA A 216 14.99 -4.89 -8.16
CA ALA A 216 15.01 -5.92 -9.18
C ALA A 216 14.80 -7.32 -8.56
N PRO A 217 14.23 -8.28 -9.30
CA PRO A 217 14.15 -9.66 -8.83
C PRO A 217 15.54 -10.20 -8.46
N GLY A 218 15.64 -10.89 -7.32
CA GLY A 218 16.88 -11.51 -6.87
C GLY A 218 17.76 -10.62 -5.97
N THR A 219 17.44 -9.34 -5.77
CA THR A 219 18.11 -8.51 -4.76
C THR A 219 17.94 -9.11 -3.37
N SER A 220 19.03 -9.23 -2.62
CA SER A 220 19.04 -9.75 -1.25
C SER A 220 18.87 -8.63 -0.21
N VAL A 221 18.42 -8.98 1.00
CA VAL A 221 18.31 -8.02 2.11
C VAL A 221 19.71 -7.60 2.57
N GLU A 222 20.66 -8.51 2.50
CA GLU A 222 22.05 -8.35 2.90
C GLU A 222 22.78 -7.31 2.03
N ASP A 223 22.51 -7.31 0.71
CA ASP A 223 23.09 -6.33 -0.21
C ASP A 223 22.58 -4.92 0.06
N LEU A 224 21.27 -4.79 0.35
CA LEU A 224 20.68 -3.52 0.77
C LEU A 224 21.24 -3.05 2.11
N ALA A 225 21.35 -3.95 3.09
CA ALA A 225 21.89 -3.63 4.40
C ALA A 225 23.35 -3.14 4.30
N ARG A 226 24.17 -3.78 3.45
CA ARG A 226 25.55 -3.37 3.20
C ARG A 226 25.61 -1.97 2.59
N LEU A 227 24.81 -1.72 1.54
CA LEU A 227 24.73 -0.39 0.92
C LEU A 227 24.28 0.68 1.94
N TYR A 228 23.27 0.41 2.75
CA TYR A 228 22.79 1.37 3.74
C TYR A 228 23.82 1.66 4.83
N ALA A 229 24.60 0.67 5.24
CA ALA A 229 25.71 0.88 6.15
C ALA A 229 26.82 1.75 5.51
N GLU A 230 27.16 1.51 4.24
CA GLU A 230 28.11 2.35 3.46
C GLU A 230 27.64 3.81 3.37
N GLN A 231 26.32 4.03 3.33
CA GLN A 231 25.68 5.36 3.31
C GLN A 231 25.51 5.98 4.72
N GLY A 232 26.09 5.39 5.76
CA GLY A 232 26.06 5.91 7.12
C GLY A 232 24.76 5.68 7.89
N LEU A 233 23.90 4.77 7.42
CA LEU A 233 22.72 4.35 8.16
C LEU A 233 23.06 3.25 9.17
N LYS A 234 22.31 3.24 10.28
CA LYS A 234 22.41 2.23 11.33
C LYS A 234 21.16 1.35 11.33
N PRO A 235 21.29 0.02 11.46
CA PRO A 235 20.14 -0.85 11.60
C PRO A 235 19.42 -0.58 12.93
N VAL A 236 18.10 -0.75 12.92
CA VAL A 236 17.25 -0.74 14.10
C VAL A 236 16.35 -1.97 14.06
N ASP A 237 16.00 -2.51 15.23
CA ASP A 237 15.12 -3.67 15.32
C ASP A 237 13.67 -3.30 14.93
N PRO A 238 13.11 -3.86 13.84
CA PRO A 238 11.72 -3.64 13.43
C PRO A 238 10.68 -3.98 14.51
N ALA A 239 10.99 -4.92 15.40
CA ALA A 239 10.11 -5.35 16.49
C ALA A 239 10.36 -4.59 17.80
N GLY A 240 11.39 -3.75 17.82
CA GLY A 240 11.85 -3.03 19.00
C GLY A 240 11.04 -1.77 19.32
N ALA A 241 11.50 -1.06 20.34
CA ALA A 241 10.99 0.26 20.68
C ALA A 241 11.29 1.29 19.58
N PRO A 242 10.40 2.28 19.38
CA PRO A 242 10.62 3.36 18.41
C PRO A 242 11.91 4.12 18.70
N PRO A 243 12.78 4.34 17.69
CA PRO A 243 13.94 5.20 17.85
C PRO A 243 13.52 6.64 18.18
N ASP A 244 14.36 7.33 18.95
CA ASP A 244 14.11 8.72 19.35
C ASP A 244 13.86 9.63 18.15
N GLY A 245 12.78 10.41 18.27
CA GLY A 245 12.35 11.38 17.26
C GLY A 245 11.55 10.79 16.10
N VAL A 246 11.38 9.46 16.02
CA VAL A 246 10.46 8.82 15.07
C VAL A 246 9.03 8.96 15.61
N LYS A 247 8.07 9.23 14.74
CA LYS A 247 6.67 9.30 15.14
C LYS A 247 6.19 7.90 15.54
N VAL A 248 5.84 7.75 16.81
CA VAL A 248 5.03 6.62 17.28
C VAL A 248 3.60 6.94 16.86
N ALA A 249 3.02 6.22 15.88
CA ALA A 249 1.68 6.53 15.38
C ALA A 249 0.68 6.87 16.51
N TYR A 250 0.17 8.10 16.50
CA TYR A 250 -1.05 8.50 17.21
C TYR A 250 -2.20 8.46 16.21
N ASN A 251 -3.07 7.46 16.38
CA ASN A 251 -4.49 7.48 16.02
C ASN A 251 -5.13 6.34 16.83
N VAL A 252 -5.51 6.66 18.06
CA VAL A 252 -6.17 5.79 19.05
C VAL A 252 -7.65 5.54 18.71
N ALA A 253 -8.11 5.85 17.50
CA ALA A 253 -9.53 5.75 17.14
C ALA A 253 -9.98 4.36 16.63
N GLU A 254 -9.09 3.38 16.50
CA GLU A 254 -9.46 2.03 15.98
C GLU A 254 -8.96 0.87 16.85
N ALA A 255 -8.47 1.16 18.06
CA ALA A 255 -8.15 0.13 19.05
C ALA A 255 -9.28 0.05 20.09
N CYS A 256 -10.48 -0.31 19.65
CA CYS A 256 -11.59 -0.83 20.47
C CYS A 256 -12.77 -1.21 19.55
N ALA A 257 -12.58 -2.27 18.77
CA ALA A 257 -13.67 -3.10 18.27
C ALA A 257 -13.09 -4.51 18.11
N PHE A 258 -13.03 -5.23 19.23
CA PHE A 258 -13.04 -6.69 19.22
C PHE A 258 -14.50 -7.13 19.07
#